data_AF-A0A2D3D6G0-F1
#
_entry.id   AF-A0A2D3D6G0-F1
#
_cell.length_a   1.000
_cell.length_b   1.000
_cell.length_c   1.000
_cell.angle_alpha   90.00
_cell.angle_beta   90.00
_cell.angle_gamma   90.00
#
_symmetry.space_group_name_H-M   'P 1'
#
loop_
_entity.id
_entity.type
_entity.pdbx_description
1 polymer ?
#
loop_
_entity_poly.entity_id
_entity_poly.type
_entity_poly.pdbx_seq_one_letter_code
_entity_poly.pdbx_strand_id
1 'polypeptide(L)' 'MALKTTRWDVAEHLADEEDIVEYLNAVIELGDPALLQAAIGDVAKAQGMTKIAKDAGLGRECRQKA' A
#
# COMPACT_ATOMS: atom_id res chain seq x y z
N MET A 1 10.67 -22.65 -19.06
CA MET A 1 9.62 -21.60 -18.98
C MET A 1 10.20 -20.47 -18.13
N ALA A 2 10.25 -19.24 -18.64
CA ALA A 2 10.76 -18.11 -17.88
C ALA A 2 9.64 -17.51 -17.02
N LEU A 3 9.89 -17.33 -15.72
CA LEU A 3 8.95 -16.66 -14.82
C LEU A 3 8.98 -15.15 -15.11
N LYS A 4 7.82 -14.57 -15.40
CA LYS A 4 7.65 -13.11 -15.48
C LYS A 4 7.48 -12.59 -14.05
N THR A 5 8.41 -11.77 -13.60
CA THR A 5 8.30 -11.03 -12.33
C THR A 5 7.90 -9.59 -12.61
N THR A 6 7.10 -9.02 -11.70
CA THR A 6 6.84 -7.58 -11.65
C THR A 6 7.52 -7.01 -10.42
N ARG A 7 7.78 -5.70 -10.43
CA ARG A 7 8.27 -5.02 -9.24
C ARG A 7 7.12 -4.93 -8.24
N TRP A 8 7.34 -5.43 -7.03
CA TRP A 8 6.37 -5.36 -5.94
C TRP A 8 6.57 -4.05 -5.18
N ASP A 9 5.49 -3.30 -4.98
CA ASP A 9 5.48 -2.08 -4.18
C ASP A 9 4.33 -2.19 -3.16
N VAL A 10 4.66 -2.17 -1.87
CA VAL A 10 3.67 -2.38 -0.81
C VAL A 10 2.63 -1.25 -0.78
N ALA A 11 3.00 -0.04 -1.19
CA ALA A 11 2.11 1.11 -1.18
C ALA A 11 0.95 0.97 -2.19
N GLU A 12 1.09 0.13 -3.23
CA GLU A 12 0.01 -0.20 -4.17
C GLU A 12 -1.06 -1.11 -3.55
N HIS A 13 -0.73 -1.81 -2.47
CA HIS A 13 -1.63 -2.71 -1.76
C HIS A 13 -2.26 -2.08 -0.52
N LEU A 14 -1.70 -0.96 -0.02
CA LEU A 14 -2.21 -0.21 1.13
C LEU A 14 -3.29 0.81 0.70
N ALA A 15 -4.27 0.37 -0.10
CA ALA A 15 -5.31 1.24 -0.66
C ALA A 15 -6.41 1.58 0.36
N ASP A 16 -6.71 0.64 1.26
CA ASP A 16 -7.76 0.73 2.26
C ASP A 16 -7.18 0.96 3.67
N GLU A 17 -7.99 1.59 4.53
CA GLU A 17 -7.61 1.85 5.92
C GLU A 17 -7.36 0.56 6.71
N GLU A 18 -8.09 -0.52 6.39
CA GLU A 18 -7.95 -1.82 7.05
C GLU A 18 -6.59 -2.46 6.77
N ASP A 19 -6.12 -2.46 5.52
CA ASP A 19 -4.79 -2.96 5.12
C ASP A 19 -3.66 -2.16 5.81
N ILE A 20 -3.82 -0.84 5.92
CA ILE A 20 -2.88 0.03 6.63
C ILE A 20 -2.78 -0.34 8.10
N VAL A 21 -3.92 -0.60 8.75
CA VAL A 21 -3.97 -0.97 10.16
C VAL A 21 -3.35 -2.34 10.40
N GLU A 22 -3.67 -3.36 9.58
CA GLU A 22 -3.04 -4.68 9.69
C GLU A 22 -1.54 -4.61 9.47
N TYR A 23 -1.09 -3.88 8.45
CA TYR A 23 0.32 -3.71 8.15
C TYR A 23 1.08 -3.03 9.31
N LEU A 24 0.55 -1.93 9.85
CA LEU A 24 1.18 -1.25 10.98
C LEU A 24 1.17 -2.11 12.24
N ASN A 25 0.09 -2.84 12.52
CA ASN A 25 0.04 -3.77 13.65
C ASN A 25 1.11 -4.85 13.53
N ALA A 26 1.24 -5.49 12.36
CA ALA A 26 2.28 -6.50 12.12
C ALA A 26 3.69 -5.94 12.36
N VAL A 27 3.95 -4.71 11.93
CA VAL A 27 5.24 -4.04 12.13
C VAL A 27 5.49 -3.68 13.60
N ILE A 28 4.45 -3.26 14.33
CA ILE A 28 4.53 -2.98 15.76
C ILE A 28 4.80 -4.26 16.55
N GLU A 29 4.18 -5.39 16.18
CA GLU A 29 4.40 -6.68 16.83
C GLU A 29 5.85 -7.20 16.66
N LEU A 30 6.52 -6.83 15.57
CA LEU A 30 7.94 -7.12 15.37
C LEU A 30 8.85 -6.31 16.29
N GLY A 31 8.34 -5.21 16.87
CA GLY A 31 9.06 -4.39 17.85
C GLY A 31 10.28 -3.65 17.30
N ASP A 32 10.43 -3.57 15.98
CA ASP A 32 11.59 -2.94 15.34
C ASP A 32 11.27 -1.47 14.95
N PRO A 33 11.95 -0.49 15.56
CA PRO A 33 11.67 0.92 15.31
C PRO A 33 12.09 1.39 13.92
N ALA A 34 13.08 0.75 13.28
CA ALA A 34 13.48 1.08 11.92
C ALA A 34 12.43 0.58 10.92
N LEU A 35 11.87 -0.60 11.16
CA LEU A 35 10.77 -1.16 10.39
C LEU A 35 9.50 -0.32 10.53
N LEU A 36 9.18 0.14 11.74
CA LEU A 36 8.05 1.05 11.98
C LEU A 36 8.21 2.36 11.20
N GLN A 37 9.41 2.92 11.17
CA GLN A 37 9.68 4.15 10.42
C GLN A 37 9.57 3.94 8.90
N ALA A 38 10.03 2.79 8.39
CA ALA A 38 9.84 2.41 6.99
C ALA A 38 8.35 2.25 6.65
N ALA A 39 7.61 1.53 7.49
CA ALA A 39 6.18 1.26 7.32
C ALA A 39 5.34 2.54 7.30
N ILE A 40 5.66 3.51 8.16
CA ILE A 40 5.01 4.83 8.14
C ILE A 40 5.28 5.56 6.82
N GLY A 41 6.50 5.44 6.27
CA GLY A 41 6.85 5.98 4.95
C GLY A 41 6.06 5.34 3.81
N ASP A 42 5.90 4.02 3.86
CA ASP A 42 5.10 3.25 2.91
C ASP A 42 3.62 3.65 2.96
N VAL A 43 3.05 3.79 4.16
CA VAL A 43 1.67 4.25 4.37
C VAL A 43 1.49 5.70 3.88
N ALA A 44 2.44 6.59 4.16
CA ALA A 44 2.39 7.97 3.69
C ALA A 44 2.41 8.06 2.15
N LYS A 45 3.21 7.21 1.50
CA LYS A 45 3.24 7.09 0.04
C LYS A 45 1.93 6.54 -0.50
N ALA A 46 1.38 5.50 0.13
CA ALA A 46 0.09 4.90 -0.24
C ALA A 46 -1.05 5.92 -0.16
N GLN A 47 -1.16 6.66 0.95
CA GLN A 47 -2.16 7.72 1.10
C GLN A 47 -2.00 8.85 0.07
N GLY A 48 -0.76 9.21 -0.25
CA GLY A 48 -0.47 10.16 -1.33
C GLY A 48 -0.98 9.66 -2.68
N MET A 49 -0.72 8.39 -3.02
CA MET A 49 -1.19 7.75 -4.24
C MET A 49 -2.72 7.62 -4.28
N THR A 50 -3.36 7.24 -3.18
CA THR A 50 -4.83 7.17 -3.06
C THR A 50 -5.47 8.55 -3.25
N LYS A 51 -4.89 9.59 -2.66
CA LYS A 51 -5.37 10.97 -2.82
C LYS A 51 -5.17 11.48 -4.25
N ILE A 52 -4.02 11.18 -4.87
CA ILE A 52 -3.76 11.50 -6.28
C ILE A 52 -4.72 10.75 -7.20
N ALA A 53 -5.00 9.46 -6.96
CA ALA A 53 -5.96 8.69 -7.76
C ALA A 53 -7.39 9.23 -7.63
N LYS A 54 -7.78 9.66 -6.43
CA LYS A 54 -9.09 10.27 -6.16
C LYS A 54 -9.21 11.66 -6.82
N ASP A 55 -8.17 12.47 -6.77
CA ASP A 55 -8.10 13.81 -7.37
C ASP A 55 -7.99 13.76 -8.90
N ALA A 56 -7.22 12.82 -9.44
CA ALA A 56 -7.09 12.55 -10.87
C ALA A 56 -8.36 11.94 -11.51
N GLY A 57 -9.46 11.80 -10.76
CA GLY A 57 -10.72 11.30 -11.29
C GLY A 57 -10.69 9.81 -11.66
N LEU A 58 -9.69 9.05 -11.22
CA LEU A 58 -9.62 7.58 -11.40
C LEU A 58 -10.58 6.84 -10.45
N GLY A 59 -11.29 7.57 -9.57
CA GLY A 59 -12.26 7.06 -8.61
C GLY A 59 -13.58 6.52 -9.18
N ARG A 60 -13.70 6.27 -10.49
CA ARG A 60 -14.91 5.69 -11.08
C ARG A 60 -14.66 4.58 -12.11
N GLU A 61 -13.58 3.82 -12.03
CA GLU A 61 -13.50 2.55 -12.78
C GLU A 61 -12.38 1.62 -12.28
N CYS A 62 -12.32 1.34 -10.99
CA CYS A 62 -11.77 0.03 -10.57
C CYS A 62 -12.79 -1.06 -10.90
N ARG A 63 -12.96 -1.35 -12.20
CA ARG A 63 -13.56 -2.61 -12.64
C ARG A 63 -12.53 -3.69 -12.35
N GLN A 64 -12.68 -4.39 -11.23
CA GLN A 64 -12.10 -5.71 -11.07
C GLN A 64 -12.69 -6.61 -12.17
N LYS A 65 -11.85 -6.97 -13.13
CA LYS A 65 -12.14 -8.05 -14.07
C LYS A 65 -11.81 -9.36 -13.37
N ALA A 66 -12.85 -10.08 -12.98
CA ALA A 66 -12.87 -11.54 -12.94
C ALA A 66 -14.06 -11.98 -13.79
#